data_AF-A0A1Z4JRP2-F1
#
_entry.id   AF-A0A1Z4JRP2-F1
#
_cell.length_a   1.000
_cell.length_b   1.000
_cell.length_c   1.000
_cell.angle_alpha   90.00
_cell.angle_beta   90.00
_cell.angle_gamma   90.00
#
_symmetry.space_group_name_H-M   'P 1'
#
loop_
_entity.id
_entity.type
_entity.pdbx_description
1 polymer ?
#
loop_
_entity_poly.entity_id
_entity_poly.type
_entity_poly.pdbx_seq_one_letter_code
_entity_poly.pdbx_strand_id
1 'polypeptide(L)'
;MITNWQNAQGGIRQVSIGATRNEFDFANHLANTIEINPEASWIFVLDQLNTHQSASLVRLVAACCQLDLDLGIKGKSGILHSMASQSAFLSDSTYRIRLVYVPKHISWLNQIECWFSILVRRLIRRGNFTSTEDLKHQIQAFIRYFNCTMAKPFNWKFRGFAPQPH
;
A
#
# COMPACT_ATOMS: atom_id res chain seq x y z
N MET A 1 0.03 -11.53 -2.63
CA MET A 1 0.05 -10.37 -3.56
C MET A 1 0.01 -9.07 -2.77
N ILE A 2 0.87 -8.12 -3.11
CA ILE A 2 0.94 -6.73 -2.60
C ILE A 2 0.84 -5.82 -3.82
N THR A 3 0.08 -4.73 -3.73
CA THR A 3 -0.29 -3.94 -4.91
C THR A 3 -0.49 -2.47 -4.59
N ASN A 4 0.08 -1.60 -5.42
CA ASN A 4 -0.08 -0.16 -5.34
C ASN A 4 -1.08 0.33 -6.40
N TRP A 5 -2.11 1.04 -5.95
CA TRP A 5 -3.04 1.78 -6.80
C TRP A 5 -2.57 3.22 -6.95
N GLN A 6 -2.62 3.77 -8.17
CA GLN A 6 -2.30 5.18 -8.40
C GLN A 6 -3.55 6.05 -8.30
N ASN A 7 -3.74 6.75 -7.18
CA ASN A 7 -4.96 7.53 -6.92
C ASN A 7 -5.31 8.56 -8.01
N ALA A 8 -4.31 9.27 -8.55
CA ALA A 8 -4.55 10.40 -9.46
C ALA A 8 -4.94 9.99 -10.89
N GLN A 9 -4.36 8.91 -11.41
CA GLN A 9 -4.62 8.42 -12.78
C GLN A 9 -5.56 7.20 -12.78
N GLY A 10 -5.72 6.55 -11.63
CA GLY A 10 -6.29 5.22 -11.54
C GLY A 10 -5.35 4.16 -12.08
N GLY A 11 -5.66 2.90 -11.77
CA GLY A 11 -4.91 1.74 -12.24
C GLY A 11 -3.85 1.25 -11.26
N ILE A 12 -3.37 0.06 -11.54
CA ILE A 12 -2.33 -0.61 -10.76
C ILE A 12 -0.96 -0.13 -11.23
N ARG A 13 -0.21 0.50 -10.33
CA ARG A 13 1.13 1.03 -10.63
C ARG A 13 2.22 -0.02 -10.45
N GLN A 14 2.15 -0.78 -9.35
CA GLN A 14 3.13 -1.81 -9.04
C GLN A 14 2.44 -3.01 -8.40
N VAL A 15 2.94 -4.21 -8.71
CA VAL A 15 2.42 -5.46 -8.14
C VAL A 15 3.56 -6.40 -7.78
N SER A 16 3.50 -7.00 -6.59
CA SER A 16 4.38 -8.09 -6.18
C SER A 16 3.54 -9.32 -5.83
N ILE A 17 3.80 -10.44 -6.51
CA ILE A 17 3.10 -11.71 -6.28
C ILE A 17 4.13 -12.71 -5.77
N GLY A 18 4.05 -13.02 -4.48
CA GLY A 18 4.87 -14.03 -3.81
C GLY A 18 4.01 -14.94 -2.93
N ALA A 19 4.64 -15.98 -2.38
CA ALA A 19 3.99 -16.96 -1.52
C ALA A 19 3.58 -16.40 -0.15
N THR A 20 4.30 -15.38 0.34
CA THR A 20 4.07 -14.73 1.63
C THR A 20 3.64 -13.28 1.47
N ARG A 21 3.19 -12.69 2.59
CA ARG A 21 2.87 -11.27 2.75
C ARG A 21 3.32 -10.79 4.14
N ASN A 22 4.61 -10.92 4.43
CA ASN A 22 5.19 -10.46 5.70
C ASN A 22 5.72 -9.02 5.61
N GLU A 23 6.31 -8.51 6.69
CA GLU A 23 6.86 -7.15 6.74
C GLU A 23 8.00 -6.89 5.74
N PHE A 24 8.81 -7.91 5.43
CA PHE A 24 9.91 -7.80 4.47
C PHE A 24 9.39 -7.78 3.04
N ASP A 25 8.41 -8.61 2.71
CA ASP A 25 7.76 -8.61 1.40
C ASP A 25 7.15 -7.24 1.10
N PHE A 26 6.53 -6.62 2.11
CA PHE A 26 5.92 -5.30 1.98
C PHE A 26 6.97 -4.18 1.86
N ALA A 27 8.03 -4.21 2.66
CA ALA A 27 9.14 -3.26 2.53
C ALA A 27 9.81 -3.36 1.15
N ASN A 28 10.09 -4.57 0.66
CA ASN A 28 10.65 -4.78 -0.68
C ASN A 28 9.71 -4.27 -1.78
N HIS A 29 8.38 -4.46 -1.64
CA HIS A 29 7.41 -3.89 -2.57
C HIS A 29 7.47 -2.36 -2.65
N LEU A 30 7.60 -1.69 -1.49
CA LEU A 30 7.76 -0.24 -1.43
C LEU A 30 9.11 0.20 -1.99
N ALA A 31 10.20 -0.48 -1.67
CA ALA A 31 11.53 -0.22 -2.21
C ALA A 31 11.51 -0.24 -3.74
N ASN A 32 11.01 -1.32 -4.33
CA ASN A 32 10.85 -1.46 -5.79
C ASN A 32 9.92 -0.39 -6.40
N THR A 33 8.99 0.16 -5.62
CA THR A 33 8.12 1.26 -6.10
C THR A 33 8.87 2.59 -6.07
N ILE A 34 9.62 2.86 -5.01
CA ILE A 34 10.42 4.07 -4.83
C ILE A 34 11.52 4.12 -5.89
N GLU A 35 12.15 2.99 -6.21
CA GLU A 35 13.18 2.89 -7.26
C GLU A 35 12.71 3.33 -8.65
N ILE A 36 11.40 3.31 -8.93
CA ILE A 36 10.84 3.83 -10.19
C ILE A 36 11.18 5.33 -10.34
N ASN A 37 11.22 6.07 -9.23
CA ASN A 37 11.69 7.45 -9.19
C ASN A 37 12.29 7.75 -7.80
N PRO A 38 13.60 7.50 -7.62
CA PRO A 38 14.26 7.56 -6.32
C PRO A 38 14.24 8.95 -5.70
N GLU A 39 14.24 10.01 -6.51
CA GLU A 39 14.29 11.41 -6.08
C GLU A 39 12.90 12.02 -5.83
N ALA A 40 11.82 11.36 -6.27
CA ALA A 40 10.46 11.87 -6.07
C ALA A 40 10.01 11.77 -4.61
N SER A 41 9.07 12.63 -4.24
CA SER A 41 8.33 12.50 -2.99
C SER A 41 7.22 11.45 -3.14
N TRP A 42 7.11 10.55 -2.16
CA TRP A 42 6.13 9.46 -2.16
C TRP A 42 5.20 9.56 -0.97
N ILE A 43 3.89 9.49 -1.24
CA ILE A 43 2.85 9.39 -0.21
C ILE A 43 2.13 8.06 -0.41
N PHE A 44 2.32 7.13 0.52
CA PHE A 44 1.64 5.84 0.51
C PHE A 44 0.42 5.90 1.42
N VAL A 45 -0.78 5.72 0.85
CA VAL A 45 -2.03 5.65 1.63
C VAL A 45 -2.32 4.18 1.95
N LEU A 46 -2.36 3.85 3.25
CA LEU A 46 -2.41 2.46 3.72
C LEU A 46 -3.47 2.29 4.83
N ASP A 47 -3.91 1.05 5.04
CA ASP A 47 -4.63 0.69 6.27
C ASP A 47 -3.65 0.54 7.46
N GLN A 48 -4.19 0.25 8.66
CA GLN A 48 -3.42 0.16 9.90
C GLN A 48 -2.92 -1.26 10.24
N LEU A 49 -2.70 -2.13 9.26
CA LEU A 49 -2.12 -3.46 9.50
C LEU A 49 -0.69 -3.37 10.07
N ASN A 50 -0.32 -4.32 10.94
CA ASN A 50 1.01 -4.37 11.57
C ASN A 50 2.15 -4.37 10.53
N THR A 51 1.95 -5.01 9.37
CA THR A 51 2.92 -5.01 8.27
C THR A 51 3.21 -3.62 7.71
N HIS A 52 2.23 -2.71 7.77
CA HIS A 52 2.34 -1.32 7.30
C HIS A 52 2.93 -0.37 8.36
N GLN A 53 3.12 -0.85 9.60
CA GLN A 53 3.70 -0.12 10.73
C GLN A 53 4.88 -0.91 11.28
N SER A 54 5.76 -1.38 10.38
CA SER A 54 6.80 -2.34 10.70
C SER A 54 8.19 -1.71 10.78
N ALA A 55 9.07 -2.35 11.53
CA ALA A 55 10.46 -1.95 11.67
C ALA A 55 11.21 -2.00 10.33
N SER A 56 10.82 -2.90 9.42
CA SER A 56 11.40 -2.99 8.08
C SER A 56 11.09 -1.75 7.24
N LEU A 57 9.89 -1.17 7.38
CA LEU A 57 9.53 0.09 6.71
C LEU A 57 10.27 1.28 7.30
N VAL A 58 10.41 1.36 8.63
CA VAL A 58 11.19 2.44 9.26
C VAL A 58 12.61 2.47 8.70
N ARG A 59 13.27 1.30 8.64
CA ARG A 59 14.62 1.21 8.08
C ARG A 59 14.68 1.58 6.61
N LEU A 60 13.70 1.15 5.81
CA LEU A 60 13.60 1.53 4.40
C LEU A 60 13.49 3.05 4.23
N VAL A 61 12.55 3.69 4.94
CA VAL A 61 12.33 5.14 4.83
C VAL A 61 13.55 5.92 5.31
N ALA A 62 14.17 5.51 6.42
CA ALA A 62 15.40 6.13 6.92
C ALA A 62 16.54 6.04 5.89
N ALA A 63 16.74 4.88 5.27
CA ALA A 63 17.76 4.69 4.24
C ALA A 63 17.47 5.52 2.98
N CYS A 64 16.25 5.46 2.45
CA CYS A 64 15.87 6.21 1.24
C CYS A 64 15.88 7.73 1.46
N CYS A 65 15.56 8.19 2.66
CA CYS A 65 15.61 9.61 3.02
C CYS A 65 16.98 10.06 3.57
N GLN A 66 17.97 9.16 3.60
CA GLN A 66 19.33 9.43 4.08
C GLN A 66 19.35 10.05 5.49
N LEU A 67 18.49 9.55 6.38
CA LEU A 67 18.37 10.05 7.74
C LEU A 67 19.48 9.46 8.61
N ASP A 68 20.32 10.32 9.15
CA ASP A 68 21.35 9.95 10.14
C ASP A 68 20.75 9.99 11.55
N LEU A 69 20.08 8.90 11.93
CA LEU A 69 19.34 8.78 13.20
C LEU A 69 19.59 7.40 13.81
N ASP A 70 19.74 7.34 15.13
CA ASP A 70 19.66 6.09 15.86
C ASP A 70 18.19 5.61 15.93
N LEU A 71 17.88 4.55 15.19
CA LEU A 71 16.55 3.96 15.15
C LEU A 71 16.22 3.15 16.42
N GLY A 72 17.23 2.79 17.22
CA GLY A 72 17.10 1.92 18.38
C GLY A 72 16.94 0.43 18.05
N ILE A 73 16.54 -0.36 19.05
CA ILE A 73 16.43 -1.81 18.94
C ILE A 73 14.96 -2.24 18.89
N LYS A 74 14.60 -3.06 17.91
CA LYS A 74 13.23 -3.57 17.71
C LYS A 74 12.69 -4.19 19.01
N GLY A 75 11.57 -3.67 19.49
CA GLY A 75 10.90 -4.16 20.70
C GLY A 75 11.60 -3.80 22.02
N LYS A 76 12.68 -3.00 22.00
CA LYS A 76 13.43 -2.63 23.21
C LYS A 76 13.62 -1.12 23.39
N SER A 77 13.96 -0.38 22.34
CA SER A 77 14.30 1.06 22.47
C SER A 77 14.11 1.84 21.17
N GLY A 78 14.06 3.16 21.29
CA GLY A 78 14.02 4.09 20.16
C GLY A 78 12.76 3.99 19.30
N ILE A 79 12.89 4.39 18.04
CA ILE A 79 11.79 4.39 17.06
C ILE A 79 11.28 2.97 16.83
N LEU A 80 12.18 1.97 16.84
CA LEU A 80 11.82 0.57 16.61
C LEU A 80 11.18 -0.12 17.83
N HIS A 81 11.02 0.57 18.96
CA HIS A 81 10.47 0.00 20.19
C HIS A 81 9.03 -0.51 20.03
N SER A 82 8.14 0.28 19.43
CA SER A 82 6.70 -0.02 19.38
C SER A 82 6.09 0.29 18.02
N MET A 83 4.93 -0.28 17.71
CA MET A 83 4.19 0.10 16.49
C MET A 83 3.76 1.57 16.51
N ALA A 84 3.47 2.14 17.68
CA ALA A 84 3.11 3.55 17.80
C ALA A 84 4.27 4.47 17.39
N SER A 85 5.48 4.19 17.89
CA SER A 85 6.68 4.95 17.52
C SER A 85 7.08 4.75 16.05
N GLN A 86 6.93 3.52 15.53
CA GLN A 86 7.17 3.23 14.11
C GLN A 86 6.17 3.97 13.20
N SER A 87 4.88 3.95 13.54
CA SER A 87 3.83 4.65 12.81
C SER A 87 4.00 6.17 12.83
N ALA A 88 4.38 6.74 13.99
CA ALA A 88 4.68 8.16 14.12
C ALA A 88 5.84 8.59 13.22
N PHE A 89 6.95 7.82 13.23
CA PHE A 89 8.08 8.06 12.33
C PHE A 89 7.68 7.96 10.86
N LEU A 90 6.94 6.92 10.48
CA LEU A 90 6.53 6.70 9.09
C LEU A 90 5.55 7.76 8.57
N SER A 91 4.84 8.46 9.46
CA SER A 91 3.85 9.49 9.12
C SER A 91 4.40 10.91 9.13
N ASP A 92 5.68 11.09 9.46
CA ASP A 92 6.29 12.42 9.56
C ASP A 92 6.23 13.15 8.21
N SER A 93 5.64 14.35 8.20
CA SER A 93 5.46 15.15 6.99
C SER A 93 6.74 15.83 6.48
N THR A 94 7.80 15.85 7.29
CA THR A 94 9.10 16.41 6.90
C THR A 94 9.88 15.48 5.98
N TYR A 95 9.56 14.18 5.97
CA TYR A 95 10.22 13.20 5.14
C TYR A 95 9.68 13.19 3.71
N ARG A 96 10.60 12.96 2.76
CA ARG A 96 10.28 12.80 1.33
C ARG A 96 9.37 11.60 1.07
N ILE A 97 9.51 10.55 1.86
CA ILE A 97 8.67 9.36 1.81
C ILE A 97 7.86 9.29 3.10
N ARG A 98 6.53 9.31 3.00
CA ARG A 98 5.64 9.22 4.15
C ARG A 98 4.46 8.29 3.91
N LEU A 99 3.99 7.67 4.98
CA LEU A 99 2.83 6.80 5.01
C LEU A 99 1.68 7.54 5.67
N VAL A 100 0.50 7.49 5.05
CA VAL A 100 -0.74 8.05 5.58
C VAL A 100 -1.70 6.92 5.84
N TYR A 101 -2.12 6.78 7.09
CA TYR A 101 -3.00 5.71 7.50
C TYR A 101 -4.46 6.13 7.46
N VAL A 102 -5.31 5.37 6.74
CA VAL A 102 -6.76 5.57 6.79
C VAL A 102 -7.31 5.19 8.17
N PRO A 103 -8.40 5.82 8.65
CA PRO A 103 -9.00 5.45 9.92
C PRO A 103 -9.46 3.99 9.94
N LYS A 104 -9.44 3.38 11.13
CA LYS A 104 -9.91 2.01 11.31
C LYS A 104 -11.37 1.89 10.87
N HIS A 105 -11.71 0.74 10.29
CA HIS A 105 -13.05 0.41 9.77
C HIS A 105 -13.53 1.24 8.56
N ILE A 106 -12.68 2.09 7.97
CA ILE A 106 -12.99 2.86 6.75
C ILE A 106 -12.20 2.31 5.56
N SER A 107 -12.28 0.98 5.39
CA SER A 107 -11.57 0.26 4.35
C SER A 107 -12.03 0.67 2.93
N TRP A 108 -13.30 1.10 2.80
CA TRP A 108 -13.85 1.64 1.56
C TRP A 108 -13.13 2.91 1.06
N LEU A 109 -12.50 3.70 1.94
CA LEU A 109 -11.73 4.88 1.52
C LEU A 109 -10.44 4.47 0.77
N ASN A 110 -9.97 3.24 1.01
CA ASN A 110 -8.80 2.69 0.36
C ASN A 110 -9.14 2.18 -1.05
N GLN A 111 -8.80 2.97 -2.08
CA GLN A 111 -9.16 2.66 -3.48
C GLN A 111 -8.67 1.29 -3.97
N ILE A 112 -7.55 0.80 -3.45
CA ILE A 112 -7.05 -0.54 -3.80
C ILE A 112 -8.01 -1.65 -3.38
N GLU A 113 -8.77 -1.48 -2.30
CA GLU A 113 -9.75 -2.47 -1.86
C GLU A 113 -10.94 -2.58 -2.81
N CYS A 114 -11.35 -1.44 -3.39
CA CYS A 114 -12.33 -1.43 -4.48
C CYS A 114 -11.80 -2.21 -5.69
N TRP A 115 -10.53 -2.05 -6.02
CA TRP A 115 -9.90 -2.81 -7.10
C TRP A 115 -9.81 -4.31 -6.77
N PHE A 116 -9.40 -4.70 -5.55
CA PHE A 116 -9.41 -6.11 -5.14
C PHE A 116 -10.80 -6.73 -5.23
N SER A 117 -11.85 -5.96 -4.89
CA SER A 117 -13.24 -6.40 -5.06
C SER A 117 -13.62 -6.63 -6.52
N ILE A 118 -13.01 -5.91 -7.47
CA ILE A 118 -13.19 -6.15 -8.92
C ILE A 118 -12.42 -7.42 -9.33
N LEU A 119 -11.16 -7.55 -8.92
CA LEU A 119 -10.31 -8.72 -9.20
C LEU A 119 -11.01 -10.02 -8.73
N VAL A 120 -11.51 -10.03 -7.49
CA VAL A 120 -12.19 -11.20 -6.94
C VAL A 120 -13.43 -11.55 -7.75
N ARG A 121 -14.29 -10.56 -8.05
CA ARG A 121 -15.55 -10.80 -8.75
C ARG A 121 -15.38 -11.25 -10.20
N ARG A 122 -14.35 -10.74 -10.89
CA ARG A 122 -14.16 -10.94 -12.34
C ARG A 122 -13.20 -12.06 -12.68
N LEU A 123 -12.13 -12.24 -11.90
CA LEU A 123 -11.12 -13.26 -12.15
C LEU A 123 -11.23 -14.42 -11.17
N ILE A 124 -11.13 -14.15 -9.86
CA ILE A 124 -10.93 -15.23 -8.87
C ILE A 124 -12.17 -16.11 -8.70
N ARG A 125 -13.35 -15.52 -8.50
CA ARG A 125 -14.58 -16.27 -8.19
C ARG A 125 -15.09 -17.15 -9.34
N ARG A 126 -14.69 -16.83 -10.58
CA ARG A 126 -15.11 -17.55 -11.80
C ARG A 126 -13.94 -18.21 -12.53
N GLY A 127 -12.75 -18.12 -11.97
CA GLY A 127 -11.53 -18.63 -12.59
C GLY A 127 -11.36 -20.12 -12.33
N ASN A 128 -10.77 -20.80 -13.30
CA ASN A 128 -10.23 -22.14 -13.11
C ASN A 128 -8.70 -22.01 -13.20
N PHE A 129 -8.01 -22.52 -12.18
CA PHE A 129 -6.56 -22.40 -12.05
C PHE A 129 -5.96 -23.78 -11.89
N THR A 130 -5.04 -24.13 -12.77
CA THR A 130 -4.39 -25.44 -12.80
C THR A 130 -3.18 -25.53 -11.87
N SER A 131 -2.63 -24.37 -11.47
CA SER A 131 -1.51 -24.25 -10.54
C SER A 131 -1.43 -22.85 -9.94
N THR A 132 -0.55 -22.65 -8.97
CA THR A 132 -0.23 -21.32 -8.42
C THR A 132 0.46 -20.41 -9.44
N GLU A 133 1.25 -20.96 -10.35
CA GLU A 133 1.89 -20.19 -11.42
C GLU A 133 0.87 -19.76 -12.48
N ASP A 134 -0.08 -20.62 -12.82
CA ASP A 134 -1.22 -20.27 -13.68
C ASP A 134 -2.06 -19.15 -13.06
N LEU A 135 -2.41 -19.26 -11.77
CA LEU A 135 -3.09 -18.19 -11.05
C LEU A 135 -2.32 -16.86 -11.11
N LYS A 136 -1.00 -16.89 -10.88
CA LYS A 136 -0.14 -15.71 -10.95
C LYS A 136 -0.13 -15.10 -12.36
N HIS A 137 0.02 -15.92 -13.39
CA HIS A 137 -0.01 -15.48 -14.78
C HIS A 137 -1.35 -14.82 -15.14
N GLN A 138 -2.46 -15.44 -14.75
CA GLN A 138 -3.80 -14.92 -15.00
C GLN A 138 -4.05 -13.59 -14.25
N ILE A 139 -3.56 -13.44 -13.02
CA ILE A 139 -3.63 -12.17 -12.28
C ILE A 139 -2.84 -11.08 -13.03
N GLN A 140 -1.62 -11.38 -13.48
CA GLN A 140 -0.80 -10.41 -14.22
C GLN A 140 -1.45 -10.01 -15.56
N ALA A 141 -2.02 -10.97 -16.30
CA ALA A 141 -2.76 -10.71 -17.53
C ALA A 141 -3.99 -9.84 -17.27
N PHE A 142 -4.75 -10.14 -16.21
CA PHE A 142 -5.89 -9.35 -15.80
C PHE A 142 -5.50 -7.92 -15.42
N ILE A 143 -4.39 -7.72 -14.69
CA ILE A 143 -3.89 -6.38 -14.34
C ILE A 143 -3.58 -5.58 -15.61
N ARG A 144 -2.86 -6.18 -16.58
CA ARG A 144 -2.55 -5.51 -17.85
C ARG A 144 -3.83 -5.12 -18.59
N TYR A 145 -4.76 -6.06 -18.75
CA TYR A 145 -6.05 -5.80 -19.39
C TYR A 145 -6.84 -4.71 -18.66
N PHE A 146 -6.93 -4.78 -17.34
CA PHE A 146 -7.63 -3.79 -16.52
C PHE A 146 -7.02 -2.40 -16.69
N ASN A 147 -5.70 -2.28 -16.62
CA ASN A 147 -5.00 -1.01 -16.79
C ASN A 147 -5.22 -0.41 -18.18
N CYS A 148 -5.22 -1.23 -19.24
CA CYS A 148 -5.41 -0.72 -20.60
C CYS A 148 -6.85 -0.31 -20.92
N THR A 149 -7.85 -0.91 -20.27
CA THR A 149 -9.26 -0.81 -20.73
C THR A 149 -10.21 -0.19 -19.71
N MET A 150 -9.87 -0.21 -18.42
CA MET A 150 -10.80 0.11 -17.34
C MET A 150 -10.21 1.02 -16.26
N ALA A 151 -8.89 1.19 -16.22
CA ALA A 151 -8.26 2.04 -15.23
C ALA A 151 -8.74 3.49 -15.38
N LYS A 152 -9.28 4.00 -14.27
CA LYS A 152 -9.67 5.40 -14.11
C LYS A 152 -9.72 5.69 -12.61
N PRO A 153 -9.54 6.95 -12.20
CA PRO A 153 -9.70 7.32 -10.80
C PRO A 153 -11.10 6.96 -10.30
N PHE A 154 -11.20 6.47 -9.06
CA PHE A 154 -12.50 6.26 -8.45
C PHE A 154 -13.12 7.62 -8.10
N ASN A 155 -14.26 7.94 -8.70
CA ASN A 155 -15.00 9.16 -8.41
C ASN A 155 -15.98 8.93 -7.26
N TRP A 156 -15.57 9.29 -6.05
CA TRP A 156 -16.39 9.21 -4.85
C TRP A 156 -17.43 10.34 -4.84
N LYS A 157 -18.70 10.00 -5.05
CA LYS A 157 -19.82 10.94 -4.91
C LYS A 157 -20.30 10.99 -3.46
N PHE A 158 -19.46 11.40 -2.53
CA PHE A 158 -19.90 11.66 -1.15
C PHE A 158 -20.37 13.11 -1.04
N ARG A 159 -21.65 13.35 -0.74
CA ARG A 159 -22.24 14.70 -0.65
C ARG A 159 -22.33 15.24 0.79
N GLY A 160 -21.65 14.60 1.74
CA GLY A 160 -21.77 14.94 3.16
C GLY A 160 -23.09 14.45 3.77
N PHE A 161 -23.18 14.54 5.09
CA PHE A 161 -24.46 14.50 5.79
C PHE A 161 -25.03 15.92 5.82
N ALA A 162 -26.33 16.08 5.63
CA ALA A 162 -26.97 17.37 5.83
C ALA A 162 -26.68 17.84 7.28
N PRO A 163 -26.29 19.10 7.49
CA PRO A 163 -26.09 19.60 8.84
C PRO A 163 -27.39 19.43 9.62
N GLN A 164 -27.32 18.80 10.80
CA GLN A 164 -28.46 18.75 11.70
C GLN A 164 -28.63 20.13 12.34
N PRO A 165 -29.85 20.71 12.35
CA PRO A 165 -30.09 21.96 13.04
C PRO A 165 -29.86 21.76 14.55
N HIS A 166 -29.11 22.69 15.15
CA HIS A 166 -28.85 22.77 16.59
C HIS A 166 -30.13 23.08 17.39
#